data_AF-A0A2G2YK95-F1
#
_entry.id   AF-A0A2G2YK95-F1
#
_cell.length_a   1.000
_cell.length_b   1.000
_cell.length_c   1.000
_cell.angle_alpha   90.00
_cell.angle_beta   90.00
_cell.angle_gamma   90.00
#
_symmetry.space_group_name_H-M   'P 1'
#
loop_
_entity.id
_entity.type
_entity.pdbx_description
1 polymer ?
#
loop_
_entity_poly.entity_id
_entity_poly.type
_entity_poly.pdbx_seq_one_letter_code
_entity_poly.pdbx_strand_id
1 'polypeptide(L)'
;MSGTSGLFQLWQVPSSSLFSGCSKLSKDLYLVPARVMYPMSCFRKQMQTTYEIVKGSYVSNPQDRQENKEKLTPKVENVGAFQKLPMVMPSVDILHSALRKAKRVSPTKGIANAAKRERNKGAKQLDSLMKELAVPLRTYKENFPNKKYLHPYERSLIELTLGDGNYEDVLGKLEALRKKVVSVGKEHASICAKSLSKREAEERLNEGLKRIQEIFDRDGKAVDELLNIAKTLRAMPVVDLETPTLCLVGAPNVGKSSLVRVLSTGKPEICNYPFTTRGILMGHINLSYQNFQVTDTPGILRRCDEDRNNLEKLTLAVLTHLPTAVLYVHDLSGECGMSPSDQFVLYKEMRERFSSHIWLDVVSKCDLLQASPVIFTTDDCNADNFELVRYRKIGPDGALNVSVKKEIGLQELKKRVYELLVSQSERIRKQKSKEEGLEVSI
;
A
#
# COMPACT_ATOMS: atom_id res chain seq x y z
N MET A 1 -47.50 2.84 -49.43
CA MET A 1 -48.35 1.75 -49.95
C MET A 1 -47.66 0.45 -49.61
N SER A 2 -48.41 -0.50 -49.00
CA SER A 2 -48.22 -1.97 -49.00
C SER A 2 -46.80 -2.57 -48.89
N GLY A 3 -46.43 -3.48 -48.01
CA GLY A 3 -47.17 -4.37 -47.11
C GLY A 3 -46.24 -5.55 -46.71
N THR A 4 -46.35 -6.01 -45.46
CA THR A 4 -46.29 -7.42 -44.97
C THR A 4 -45.22 -8.38 -45.54
N SER A 5 -44.41 -9.11 -44.77
CA SER A 5 -44.74 -10.10 -43.71
C SER A 5 -43.41 -10.71 -43.22
N GLY A 6 -43.15 -10.92 -41.92
CA GLY A 6 -43.45 -12.13 -41.13
C GLY A 6 -42.21 -13.05 -41.09
N LEU A 7 -41.70 -13.67 -40.02
CA LEU A 7 -42.12 -14.05 -38.66
C LEU A 7 -40.79 -14.39 -37.88
N PHE A 8 -40.64 -14.65 -36.58
CA PHE A 8 -41.36 -15.52 -35.63
C PHE A 8 -40.78 -15.27 -34.20
N GLN A 9 -41.66 -15.02 -33.21
CA GLN A 9 -41.77 -15.62 -31.85
C GLN A 9 -40.58 -15.66 -30.85
N LEU A 10 -40.74 -15.62 -29.52
CA LEU A 10 -41.88 -15.44 -28.59
C LEU A 10 -41.32 -14.98 -27.22
N TRP A 11 -41.99 -14.02 -26.59
CA TRP A 11 -41.95 -13.79 -25.14
C TRP A 11 -42.96 -14.74 -24.44
N GLN A 12 -42.81 -15.00 -23.14
CA GLN A 12 -43.69 -14.43 -22.10
C GLN A 12 -43.62 -15.17 -20.75
N VAL A 13 -43.42 -14.37 -19.70
CA VAL A 13 -44.01 -14.53 -18.36
C VAL A 13 -45.48 -14.13 -18.45
N PRO A 14 -46.41 -14.64 -17.62
CA PRO A 14 -47.10 -13.69 -16.72
C PRO A 14 -47.58 -14.25 -15.36
N SER A 15 -47.83 -13.30 -14.47
CA SER A 15 -48.44 -13.33 -13.14
C SER A 15 -49.98 -13.33 -13.12
N SER A 16 -50.60 -13.74 -11.99
CA SER A 16 -51.93 -13.31 -11.47
C SER A 16 -52.02 -13.76 -9.98
N SER A 17 -52.27 -12.93 -8.95
CA SER A 17 -53.40 -12.08 -8.50
C SER A 17 -54.54 -12.79 -7.72
N LEU A 18 -54.54 -12.58 -6.39
CA LEU A 18 -55.64 -12.32 -5.42
C LEU A 18 -56.98 -13.08 -5.47
N PHE A 19 -57.43 -13.63 -4.32
CA PHE A 19 -58.82 -13.52 -3.80
C PHE A 19 -58.92 -13.81 -2.29
N SER A 20 -59.96 -13.26 -1.68
CA SER A 20 -60.31 -13.03 -0.27
C SER A 20 -61.11 -14.14 0.46
N GLY A 21 -61.13 -14.12 1.80
CA GLY A 21 -62.19 -14.77 2.62
C GLY A 21 -61.90 -14.78 4.13
N CYS A 22 -62.93 -14.65 4.99
CA CYS A 22 -62.89 -14.12 6.36
C CYS A 22 -63.54 -15.06 7.41
N SER A 23 -63.53 -14.65 8.70
CA SER A 23 -64.27 -15.13 9.92
C SER A 23 -63.60 -16.19 10.83
N LYS A 24 -63.83 -16.31 12.14
CA LYS A 24 -64.04 -15.43 13.34
C LYS A 24 -64.10 -16.40 14.56
N LEU A 25 -63.67 -15.95 15.76
CA LEU A 25 -64.00 -16.44 17.14
C LEU A 25 -63.41 -17.82 17.59
N SER A 26 -63.00 -18.13 18.83
CA SER A 26 -63.25 -17.58 20.18
C SER A 26 -62.27 -18.09 21.28
N LYS A 27 -61.99 -17.23 22.28
CA LYS A 27 -61.90 -17.39 23.77
C LYS A 27 -60.95 -18.38 24.49
N ASP A 28 -60.19 -17.76 25.42
CA ASP A 28 -59.84 -18.09 26.82
C ASP A 28 -59.09 -19.39 27.19
N LEU A 29 -57.88 -19.25 27.75
CA LEU A 29 -57.61 -19.38 29.20
C LEU A 29 -56.10 -19.24 29.51
N TYR A 30 -55.82 -18.53 30.62
CA TYR A 30 -54.50 -18.29 31.22
C TYR A 30 -53.90 -19.54 31.85
N LEU A 31 -52.57 -19.73 31.78
CA LEU A 31 -51.72 -20.16 32.90
C LEU A 31 -50.22 -20.12 32.55
N VAL A 32 -49.47 -19.39 33.38
CA VAL A 32 -47.99 -19.37 33.44
C VAL A 32 -47.49 -20.66 34.09
N PRO A 33 -46.32 -21.18 33.69
CA PRO A 33 -45.43 -21.77 34.68
C PRO A 33 -43.98 -21.26 34.64
N ALA A 34 -43.57 -20.88 35.84
CA ALA A 34 -42.27 -20.70 36.46
C ALA A 34 -40.97 -21.09 35.73
N ARG A 35 -39.97 -20.23 35.98
CA ARG A 35 -38.52 -20.48 35.86
C ARG A 35 -38.10 -21.77 36.58
N VAL A 36 -37.27 -22.56 35.91
CA VAL A 36 -36.40 -23.55 36.56
C VAL A 36 -34.95 -23.25 36.16
N MET A 37 -34.13 -22.92 37.15
CA MET A 37 -32.68 -22.75 37.03
C MET A 37 -32.01 -24.13 36.96
N TYR A 38 -31.05 -24.30 36.05
CA TYR A 38 -30.11 -25.42 36.09
C TYR A 38 -28.70 -24.92 36.44
N PRO A 39 -28.01 -25.52 37.43
CA PRO A 39 -26.68 -25.11 37.85
C PRO A 39 -25.61 -25.70 36.92
N MET A 40 -24.75 -24.85 36.38
CA MET A 40 -23.52 -25.27 35.68
C MET A 40 -22.39 -25.48 36.71
N SER A 41 -22.06 -26.74 36.94
CA SER A 41 -20.92 -27.18 37.76
C SER A 41 -19.59 -26.75 37.12
N CYS A 42 -18.82 -25.93 37.85
CA CYS A 42 -17.45 -25.58 37.52
C CYS A 42 -16.49 -26.72 37.89
N PHE A 43 -15.81 -27.32 36.91
CA PHE A 43 -14.71 -28.25 37.16
C PHE A 43 -13.37 -27.50 37.11
N ARG A 44 -12.71 -27.42 38.26
CA ARG A 44 -11.40 -26.78 38.48
C ARG A 44 -10.33 -27.87 38.46
N LYS A 45 -9.41 -27.87 37.50
CA LYS A 45 -8.16 -28.64 37.57
C LYS A 45 -6.99 -27.68 37.74
N GLN A 46 -6.27 -27.84 38.85
CA GLN A 46 -4.97 -27.23 39.12
C GLN A 46 -3.88 -27.95 38.32
N MET A 47 -3.01 -27.20 37.67
CA MET A 47 -1.62 -27.59 37.38
C MET A 47 -0.75 -26.38 37.69
N GLN A 48 0.21 -26.59 38.59
CA GLN A 48 1.20 -25.62 39.07
C GLN A 48 2.26 -25.42 37.99
N THR A 49 2.60 -24.17 37.68
CA THR A 49 3.90 -23.82 37.09
C THR A 49 4.49 -22.67 37.88
N THR A 50 5.56 -22.98 38.59
CA THR A 50 6.48 -22.06 39.27
C THR A 50 7.24 -21.26 38.21
N TYR A 51 7.08 -19.93 38.19
CA TYR A 51 7.98 -19.02 37.51
C TYR A 51 8.70 -18.19 38.57
N GLU A 52 10.03 -18.30 38.61
CA GLU A 52 10.90 -17.43 39.39
C GLU A 52 10.85 -16.01 38.84
N ILE A 53 10.57 -15.06 39.73
CA ILE A 53 10.57 -13.63 39.45
C ILE A 53 12.00 -13.12 39.63
N VAL A 54 12.73 -12.93 38.54
CA VAL A 54 13.96 -12.13 38.55
C VAL A 54 13.57 -10.65 38.52
N LYS A 55 13.87 -9.95 39.62
CA LYS A 55 13.63 -8.51 39.81
C LYS A 55 14.58 -7.70 38.91
N GLY A 56 14.07 -7.18 37.81
CA GLY A 56 14.69 -6.07 37.07
C GLY A 56 13.96 -4.77 37.38
N SER A 57 14.56 -3.93 38.24
CA SER A 57 14.04 -2.60 38.58
C SER A 57 14.37 -1.59 37.49
N TYR A 58 13.36 -1.05 36.82
CA TYR A 58 13.46 0.26 36.16
C TYR A 58 12.54 1.24 36.89
N VAL A 59 13.18 2.10 37.68
CA VAL A 59 12.56 3.25 38.33
C VAL A 59 12.33 4.31 37.26
N SER A 60 11.07 4.71 37.07
CA SER A 60 10.69 5.88 36.28
C SER A 60 10.97 7.14 37.08
N ASN A 61 11.95 7.95 36.69
CA ASN A 61 12.12 9.30 37.22
C ASN A 61 11.34 10.31 36.35
N PRO A 62 10.41 11.10 36.93
CA PRO A 62 9.74 12.19 36.24
C PRO A 62 10.36 13.54 36.65
N GLN A 63 10.98 14.24 35.68
CA GLN A 63 11.43 15.65 35.61
C GLN A 63 12.69 15.65 34.73
N ASP A 64 12.75 16.25 33.54
CA ASP A 64 12.48 17.65 33.25
C ASP A 64 11.77 17.88 31.90
N ARG A 65 10.83 18.83 31.93
CA ARG A 65 10.34 19.55 30.75
C ARG A 65 11.29 20.72 30.49
N GLN A 66 12.09 20.62 29.43
CA GLN A 66 12.55 21.80 28.70
C GLN A 66 12.32 21.56 27.21
N GLU A 67 11.36 22.33 26.67
CA GLU A 67 11.08 22.41 25.24
C GLU A 67 12.24 23.13 24.54
N ASN A 68 13.15 22.38 23.93
CA ASN A 68 13.98 22.90 22.86
C ASN A 68 13.30 22.61 21.53
N LYS A 69 12.71 23.66 20.94
CA LYS A 69 12.31 23.72 19.53
C LYS A 69 13.57 23.75 18.67
N GLU A 70 14.22 22.63 18.50
CA GLU A 70 15.14 22.44 17.39
C GLU A 70 14.31 22.14 16.14
N LYS A 71 14.53 22.92 15.08
CA LYS A 71 14.01 22.64 13.75
C LYS A 71 14.58 21.29 13.30
N LEU A 72 13.81 20.24 13.54
CA LEU A 72 14.05 18.91 12.98
C LEU A 72 14.05 19.05 11.45
N THR A 73 15.22 18.90 10.85
CA THR A 73 15.30 18.39 9.49
C THR A 73 14.45 17.12 9.43
N PRO A 74 13.56 16.95 8.44
CA PRO A 74 12.66 15.82 8.44
C PRO A 74 13.48 14.55 8.22
N LYS A 75 13.71 13.80 9.32
CA LYS A 75 14.27 12.45 9.25
C LYS A 75 13.41 11.66 8.29
N VAL A 76 14.01 11.14 7.23
CA VAL A 76 13.37 10.15 6.35
C VAL A 76 12.83 9.05 7.27
N GLU A 77 11.54 8.73 7.18
CA GLU A 77 10.99 7.69 8.03
C GLU A 77 11.61 6.35 7.64
N ASN A 78 12.48 5.80 8.49
CA ASN A 78 13.36 4.69 8.08
C ASN A 78 12.64 3.40 7.71
N VAL A 79 11.37 3.18 8.07
CA VAL A 79 10.58 2.04 7.57
C VAL A 79 9.08 2.34 7.61
N GLY A 80 8.37 1.96 6.54
CA GLY A 80 6.93 1.68 6.58
C GLY A 80 6.03 2.90 6.63
N ALA A 81 6.28 3.92 5.79
CA ALA A 81 5.44 5.11 5.71
C ALA A 81 3.95 4.76 5.50
N PHE A 82 3.68 3.68 4.76
CA PHE A 82 2.33 3.21 4.48
C PHE A 82 1.64 2.45 5.62
N GLN A 83 2.39 1.92 6.59
CA GLN A 83 1.80 1.24 7.76
C GLN A 83 1.23 2.21 8.78
N LYS A 84 1.80 3.41 8.89
CA LYS A 84 1.41 4.43 9.87
C LYS A 84 0.23 5.29 9.43
N LEU A 85 -0.39 4.98 8.29
CA LEU A 85 -1.50 5.76 7.74
C LEU A 85 -2.71 5.76 8.68
N PRO A 86 -3.29 6.94 8.99
CA PRO A 86 -4.43 7.05 9.90
C PRO A 86 -5.65 6.32 9.31
N MET A 87 -6.52 5.80 10.18
CA MET A 87 -7.81 5.27 9.75
C MET A 87 -8.70 6.42 9.27
N VAL A 88 -9.11 6.34 8.00
CA VAL A 88 -10.01 7.32 7.39
C VAL A 88 -11.44 6.79 7.54
N MET A 89 -12.33 7.64 8.04
CA MET A 89 -13.76 7.34 8.14
C MET A 89 -14.47 7.73 6.83
N PRO A 90 -15.51 7.00 6.37
CA PRO A 90 -16.30 7.38 5.20
C PRO A 90 -16.90 8.79 5.33
N SER A 91 -17.08 9.47 4.21
CA SER A 91 -17.59 10.84 4.16
C SER A 91 -18.94 10.98 4.88
N VAL A 92 -19.89 10.11 4.56
CA VAL A 92 -21.24 10.08 5.14
C VAL A 92 -21.21 9.97 6.67
N ASP A 93 -20.34 9.12 7.20
CA ASP A 93 -20.20 8.92 8.64
C ASP A 93 -19.60 10.13 9.34
N ILE A 94 -18.64 10.82 8.70
CA ILE A 94 -18.08 12.09 9.20
C ILE A 94 -19.19 13.13 9.31
N LEU A 95 -19.98 13.29 8.25
CA LEU A 95 -21.07 14.26 8.23
C LEU A 95 -22.12 13.97 9.30
N HIS A 96 -22.60 12.73 9.37
CA HIS A 96 -23.63 12.32 10.32
C HIS A 96 -23.14 12.42 11.77
N SER A 97 -21.89 12.03 12.03
CA SER A 97 -21.27 12.18 13.36
C SER A 97 -21.18 13.65 13.77
N ALA A 98 -20.70 14.51 12.88
CA ALA A 98 -20.57 15.94 13.12
C ALA A 98 -21.93 16.62 13.37
N LEU A 99 -22.95 16.30 12.59
CA LEU A 99 -24.31 16.81 12.77
C LEU A 99 -24.91 16.40 14.12
N ARG A 100 -24.73 15.13 14.53
CA ARG A 100 -25.20 14.64 15.84
C ARG A 100 -24.53 15.38 16.99
N LYS A 101 -23.20 15.60 16.91
CA LYS A 101 -22.45 16.33 17.94
C LYS A 101 -22.86 17.81 18.00
N ALA A 102 -22.98 18.46 16.85
CA ALA A 102 -23.42 19.86 16.76
C ALA A 102 -24.83 20.05 17.36
N LYS A 103 -25.78 19.15 17.10
CA LYS A 103 -27.14 19.23 17.64
C LYS A 103 -27.19 19.21 19.18
N ARG A 104 -26.22 18.57 19.84
CA ARG A 104 -26.13 18.48 21.31
C ARG A 104 -25.58 19.74 21.97
N VAL A 105 -25.04 20.68 21.20
CA VAL A 105 -24.45 21.91 21.75
C VAL A 105 -25.55 22.82 22.31
N SER A 106 -25.38 23.20 23.57
CA SER A 106 -26.28 24.10 24.30
C SER A 106 -25.80 25.56 24.27
N PRO A 107 -26.69 26.54 24.45
CA PRO A 107 -26.31 27.95 24.63
C PRO A 107 -25.42 28.13 25.87
N THR A 108 -24.70 29.26 25.94
CA THR A 108 -24.03 29.68 27.18
C THR A 108 -25.06 29.85 28.30
N LYS A 109 -24.73 29.35 29.49
CA LYS A 109 -25.56 29.51 30.70
C LYS A 109 -25.69 31.00 31.07
N GLY A 110 -26.84 31.38 31.64
CA GLY A 110 -27.05 32.74 32.18
C GLY A 110 -27.60 33.79 31.20
N ILE A 111 -27.91 33.44 29.94
CA ILE A 111 -28.52 34.38 29.00
C ILE A 111 -30.05 34.45 29.20
N ALA A 112 -30.54 35.53 29.82
CA ALA A 112 -31.98 35.73 30.07
C ALA A 112 -32.78 35.98 28.77
N ASN A 113 -32.28 36.85 27.88
CA ASN A 113 -32.98 37.22 26.65
C ASN A 113 -33.06 36.03 25.67
N ALA A 114 -34.29 35.67 25.27
CA ALA A 114 -34.55 34.53 24.40
C ALA A 114 -33.90 34.63 23.02
N ALA A 115 -33.94 35.80 22.38
CA ALA A 115 -33.30 36.02 21.07
C ALA A 115 -31.77 35.93 21.19
N LYS A 116 -31.18 36.53 22.24
CA LYS A 116 -29.73 36.41 22.50
C LYS A 116 -29.31 34.97 22.77
N ARG A 117 -30.17 34.18 23.42
CA ARG A 117 -29.91 32.77 23.74
C ARG A 117 -29.91 31.90 22.49
N GLU A 118 -30.92 32.05 21.62
CA GLU A 118 -31.02 31.26 20.39
C GLU A 118 -29.92 31.59 19.38
N ARG A 119 -29.58 32.87 19.18
CA ARG A 119 -28.45 33.23 18.31
C ARG A 119 -27.11 32.73 18.83
N ASN A 120 -26.91 32.73 20.16
CA ASN A 120 -25.71 32.15 20.76
C ASN A 120 -25.65 30.63 20.55
N LYS A 121 -26.77 29.94 20.73
CA LYS A 121 -26.89 28.51 20.47
C LYS A 121 -26.60 28.20 19.01
N GLY A 122 -27.26 28.87 18.06
CA GLY A 122 -27.08 28.65 16.63
C GLY A 122 -25.64 28.90 16.16
N ALA A 123 -25.03 30.01 16.59
CA ALA A 123 -23.62 30.31 16.28
C ALA A 123 -22.67 29.23 16.83
N LYS A 124 -22.88 28.76 18.07
CA LYS A 124 -22.09 27.66 18.65
C LYS A 124 -22.30 26.33 17.94
N GLN A 125 -23.52 26.03 17.52
CA GLN A 125 -23.83 24.80 16.77
C GLN A 125 -23.11 24.79 15.41
N LEU A 126 -23.12 25.91 14.68
CA LEU A 126 -22.40 26.06 13.41
C LEU A 126 -20.88 25.98 13.59
N ASP A 127 -20.33 26.67 14.61
CA ASP A 127 -18.89 26.61 14.93
C ASP A 127 -18.45 25.19 15.33
N SER A 128 -19.28 24.50 16.12
CA SER A 128 -19.03 23.09 16.48
C SER A 128 -19.08 22.18 15.25
N LEU A 129 -20.08 22.32 14.38
CA LEU A 129 -20.18 21.53 13.14
C LEU A 129 -18.95 21.74 12.26
N MET A 130 -18.56 23.00 12.05
CA MET A 130 -17.38 23.37 11.29
C MET A 130 -16.12 22.70 11.87
N LYS A 131 -15.92 22.76 13.19
CA LYS A 131 -14.74 22.15 13.85
C LYS A 131 -14.74 20.63 13.72
N GLU A 132 -15.88 19.98 13.97
CA GLU A 132 -16.02 18.52 13.88
C GLU A 132 -15.77 17.99 12.47
N LEU A 133 -16.06 18.78 11.43
CA LEU A 133 -15.72 18.44 10.05
C LEU A 133 -14.26 18.79 9.70
N ALA A 134 -13.78 19.97 10.10
CA ALA A 134 -12.48 20.47 9.67
C ALA A 134 -11.29 19.79 10.36
N VAL A 135 -11.43 19.38 11.64
CA VAL A 135 -10.34 18.76 12.41
C VAL A 135 -9.93 17.40 11.83
N PRO A 136 -10.85 16.46 11.53
CA PRO A 136 -10.50 15.20 10.86
C PRO A 136 -9.80 15.42 9.51
N LEU A 137 -10.33 16.31 8.66
CA LEU A 137 -9.74 16.60 7.35
C LEU A 137 -8.32 17.14 7.47
N ARG A 138 -8.06 18.01 8.46
CA ARG A 138 -6.72 18.50 8.76
C ARG A 138 -5.80 17.36 9.19
N THR A 139 -6.28 16.52 10.10
CA THR A 139 -5.52 15.40 10.67
C THR A 139 -5.13 14.40 9.59
N TYR A 140 -6.03 14.10 8.65
CA TYR A 140 -5.71 13.25 7.51
C TYR A 140 -4.61 13.86 6.65
N LYS A 141 -4.71 15.15 6.30
CA LYS A 141 -3.65 15.79 5.51
C LYS A 141 -2.28 15.80 6.19
N GLU A 142 -2.24 16.02 7.50
CA GLU A 142 -0.98 16.09 8.27
C GLU A 142 -0.34 14.70 8.44
N ASN A 143 -1.13 13.65 8.58
CA ASN A 143 -0.64 12.29 8.84
C ASN A 143 -0.47 11.43 7.58
N PHE A 144 -0.88 11.92 6.41
CA PHE A 144 -0.54 11.28 5.14
C PHE A 144 0.83 11.74 4.66
N PRO A 145 1.71 10.82 4.22
CA PRO A 145 3.07 11.16 3.85
C PRO A 145 3.08 12.05 2.61
N ASN A 146 3.92 13.08 2.63
CA ASN A 146 4.13 13.93 1.47
C ASN A 146 5.10 13.22 0.52
N LYS A 147 4.72 13.09 -0.76
CA LYS A 147 5.53 12.45 -1.80
C LYS A 147 6.96 13.00 -1.87
N LYS A 148 7.19 14.29 -1.56
CA LYS A 148 8.52 14.92 -1.57
C LYS A 148 9.50 14.39 -0.51
N TYR A 149 8.99 13.83 0.59
CA TYR A 149 9.81 13.34 1.70
C TYR A 149 9.83 11.80 1.78
N LEU A 150 8.99 11.12 0.98
CA LEU A 150 9.01 9.66 0.87
C LEU A 150 10.32 9.17 0.23
N HIS A 151 10.69 7.93 0.51
CA HIS A 151 11.80 7.29 -0.17
C HIS A 151 11.50 7.16 -1.68
N PRO A 152 12.46 7.33 -2.60
CA PRO A 152 12.21 7.25 -4.05
C PRO A 152 11.49 5.96 -4.47
N TYR A 153 11.85 4.81 -3.89
CA TYR A 153 11.14 3.55 -4.13
C TYR A 153 9.65 3.62 -3.75
N GLU A 154 9.31 4.17 -2.58
CA GLU A 154 7.93 4.33 -2.14
C GLU A 154 7.15 5.32 -3.02
N ARG A 155 7.81 6.35 -3.57
CA ARG A 155 7.19 7.26 -4.55
C ARG A 155 6.80 6.51 -5.83
N SER A 156 7.71 5.68 -6.36
CA SER A 156 7.41 4.84 -7.53
C SER A 156 6.27 3.87 -7.24
N LEU A 157 6.19 3.31 -6.03
CA LEU A 157 5.06 2.45 -5.65
C LEU A 157 3.72 3.19 -5.68
N ILE A 158 3.67 4.43 -5.18
CA ILE A 158 2.47 5.28 -5.27
C ILE A 158 2.07 5.50 -6.72
N GLU A 159 3.01 5.90 -7.58
CA GLU A 159 2.76 6.18 -9.00
C GLU A 159 2.26 4.94 -9.74
N LEU A 160 2.92 3.79 -9.55
CA LEU A 160 2.55 2.52 -10.16
C LEU A 160 1.16 2.02 -9.72
N THR A 161 0.73 2.39 -8.51
CA THR A 161 -0.52 1.92 -7.91
C THR A 161 -1.70 2.85 -8.17
N LEU A 162 -1.50 4.16 -8.02
CA LEU A 162 -2.58 5.16 -8.05
C LEU A 162 -2.60 5.97 -9.35
N GLY A 163 -1.54 5.88 -10.16
CA GLY A 163 -1.31 6.73 -11.31
C GLY A 163 -0.67 8.06 -10.94
N ASP A 164 -0.16 8.74 -11.97
CA ASP A 164 0.55 10.00 -11.81
C ASP A 164 -0.39 11.13 -11.35
N GLY A 165 0.01 11.85 -10.30
CA GLY A 165 -0.68 13.05 -9.79
C GLY A 165 -1.96 12.80 -9.00
N ASN A 166 -2.59 11.63 -9.12
CA ASN A 166 -3.86 11.32 -8.47
C ASN A 166 -3.78 11.44 -6.93
N TYR A 167 -2.68 10.99 -6.34
CA TYR A 167 -2.46 11.08 -4.89
C TYR A 167 -2.43 12.54 -4.40
N GLU A 168 -1.67 13.40 -5.08
CA GLU A 168 -1.58 14.83 -4.77
C GLU A 168 -2.90 15.56 -5.00
N ASP A 169 -3.61 15.21 -6.08
CA ASP A 169 -4.89 15.82 -6.44
C ASP A 169 -5.95 15.54 -5.38
N VAL A 170 -6.04 14.31 -4.87
CA VAL A 170 -6.98 13.95 -3.79
C VAL A 170 -6.66 14.71 -2.50
N LEU A 171 -5.39 14.79 -2.11
CA LEU A 171 -4.97 15.57 -0.94
C LEU A 171 -5.24 17.08 -1.13
N GLY A 172 -5.09 17.58 -2.36
CA GLY A 172 -5.43 18.95 -2.74
C GLY A 172 -6.93 19.24 -2.62
N LYS A 173 -7.77 18.35 -3.16
CA LYS A 173 -9.23 18.42 -3.05
C LYS A 173 -9.69 18.37 -1.59
N LEU A 174 -9.09 17.51 -0.77
CA LEU A 174 -9.37 17.41 0.67
C LEU A 174 -9.09 18.73 1.40
N GLU A 175 -7.94 19.36 1.11
CA GLU A 175 -7.59 20.66 1.68
C GLU A 175 -8.53 21.77 1.21
N ALA A 176 -8.93 21.75 -0.06
CA ALA A 176 -9.89 22.70 -0.61
C ALA A 176 -11.26 22.58 0.08
N LEU A 177 -11.76 21.34 0.27
CA LEU A 177 -12.98 21.06 1.04
C LEU A 177 -12.86 21.62 2.46
N ARG A 178 -11.76 21.33 3.16
CA ARG A 178 -11.51 21.84 4.52
C ARG A 178 -11.58 23.36 4.58
N LYS A 179 -10.92 24.06 3.64
CA LYS A 179 -10.92 25.54 3.58
C LYS A 179 -12.33 26.08 3.35
N LYS A 180 -13.10 25.49 2.42
CA LYS A 180 -14.50 25.88 2.14
C LYS A 180 -15.40 25.70 3.37
N VAL A 181 -15.31 24.56 4.05
CA VAL A 181 -16.10 24.29 5.27
C VAL A 181 -15.77 25.31 6.36
N VAL A 182 -14.48 25.66 6.54
CA VAL A 182 -14.06 26.66 7.52
C VAL A 182 -14.53 28.06 7.15
N SER A 183 -14.44 28.47 5.88
CA SER A 183 -14.88 29.82 5.48
C SER A 183 -16.40 29.98 5.64
N VAL A 184 -17.17 29.03 5.11
CA VAL A 184 -18.65 29.04 5.16
C VAL A 184 -19.14 28.87 6.60
N GLY A 185 -18.51 27.98 7.39
CA GLY A 185 -18.83 27.81 8.80
C GLY A 185 -18.66 29.09 9.62
N LYS A 186 -17.54 29.82 9.43
CA LYS A 186 -17.30 31.11 10.09
C LYS A 186 -18.27 32.19 9.64
N GLU A 187 -18.57 32.25 8.35
CA GLU A 187 -19.50 33.23 7.78
C GLU A 187 -20.90 33.07 8.35
N HIS A 188 -21.50 31.88 8.26
CA HIS A 188 -22.85 31.65 8.78
C HIS A 188 -22.91 31.72 10.31
N ALA A 189 -21.86 31.33 11.04
CA ALA A 189 -21.80 31.53 12.49
C ALA A 189 -21.80 33.02 12.86
N SER A 190 -21.08 33.86 12.11
CA SER A 190 -21.05 35.31 12.28
C SER A 190 -22.41 35.95 11.97
N ILE A 191 -23.05 35.55 10.87
CA ILE A 191 -24.40 36.02 10.50
C ILE A 191 -25.42 35.61 11.56
N CYS A 192 -25.40 34.37 12.01
CA CYS A 192 -26.29 33.88 13.06
C CYS A 192 -26.11 34.69 14.35
N ALA A 193 -24.87 35.00 14.73
CA ALA A 193 -24.57 35.81 15.93
C ALA A 193 -25.10 37.26 15.86
N LYS A 194 -25.27 37.82 14.65
CA LYS A 194 -25.78 39.18 14.41
C LYS A 194 -27.31 39.26 14.32
N SER A 195 -28.01 38.13 14.32
CA SER A 195 -29.48 38.11 14.19
C SER A 195 -30.18 38.88 15.33
N LEU A 196 -31.29 39.54 14.97
CA LEU A 196 -32.04 40.41 15.88
C LEU A 196 -33.18 39.68 16.57
N SER A 197 -33.86 38.78 15.85
CA SER A 197 -35.01 38.03 16.35
C SER A 197 -34.69 36.55 16.55
N LYS A 198 -35.47 35.88 17.40
CA LYS A 198 -35.38 34.42 17.61
C LYS A 198 -35.61 33.65 16.29
N ARG A 199 -36.66 34.03 15.55
CA ARG A 199 -37.04 33.36 14.30
C ARG A 199 -35.94 33.50 13.25
N GLU A 200 -35.38 34.70 13.10
CA GLU A 200 -34.26 34.94 12.20
C GLU A 200 -33.05 34.07 12.59
N ALA A 201 -32.72 33.95 13.88
CA ALA A 201 -31.62 33.11 14.33
C ALA A 201 -31.78 31.63 13.93
N GLU A 202 -33.00 31.09 14.05
CA GLU A 202 -33.34 29.72 13.66
C GLU A 202 -33.27 29.52 12.14
N GLU A 203 -33.77 30.49 11.36
CA GLU A 203 -33.70 30.46 9.90
C GLU A 203 -32.24 30.48 9.41
N ARG A 204 -31.39 31.38 9.94
CA ARG A 204 -29.96 31.45 9.59
C ARG A 204 -29.19 30.20 10.00
N LEU A 205 -29.56 29.58 11.12
CA LEU A 205 -28.98 28.31 11.56
C LEU A 205 -29.30 27.20 10.55
N ASN A 206 -30.57 27.05 10.18
CA ASN A 206 -31.00 26.01 9.23
C ASN A 206 -30.37 26.21 7.85
N GLU A 207 -30.28 27.46 7.40
CA GLU A 207 -29.58 27.83 6.17
C GLU A 207 -28.08 27.44 6.22
N GLY A 208 -27.38 27.79 7.30
CA GLY A 208 -25.96 27.45 7.47
C GLY A 208 -25.70 25.94 7.55
N LEU A 209 -26.57 25.20 8.25
CA LEU A 209 -26.50 23.73 8.32
C LEU A 209 -26.68 23.10 6.94
N LYS A 210 -27.72 23.51 6.21
CA LYS A 210 -27.99 23.02 4.86
C LYS A 210 -26.83 23.34 3.92
N ARG A 211 -26.28 24.55 4.00
CA ARG A 211 -25.17 24.97 3.15
C ARG A 211 -23.90 24.15 3.39
N ILE A 212 -23.56 23.88 4.66
CA ILE A 212 -22.40 23.05 5.01
C ILE A 212 -22.62 21.60 4.56
N GLN A 213 -23.83 21.05 4.74
CA GLN A 213 -24.19 19.71 4.25
C GLN A 213 -24.02 19.59 2.74
N GLU A 214 -24.59 20.52 1.96
CA GLU A 214 -24.48 20.51 0.49
C GLU A 214 -23.03 20.56 -0.01
N ILE A 215 -22.17 21.34 0.67
CA ILE A 215 -20.73 21.39 0.35
C ILE A 215 -20.09 20.03 0.62
N PHE A 216 -20.39 19.43 1.77
CA PHE A 216 -19.80 18.16 2.17
C PHE A 216 -20.32 16.98 1.32
N ASP A 217 -21.60 16.96 0.96
CA ASP A 217 -22.16 15.91 0.09
C ASP A 217 -21.56 15.95 -1.32
N ARG A 218 -21.24 17.15 -1.82
CA ARG A 218 -20.63 17.33 -3.14
C ARG A 218 -19.14 17.00 -3.15
N ASP A 219 -18.38 17.61 -2.26
CA ASP A 219 -16.91 17.56 -2.26
C ASP A 219 -16.38 16.44 -1.35
N GLY A 220 -17.23 15.82 -0.52
CA GLY A 220 -16.89 14.73 0.40
C GLY A 220 -16.45 13.44 -0.30
N LYS A 221 -16.73 13.29 -1.61
CA LYS A 221 -16.18 12.21 -2.44
C LYS A 221 -14.65 12.13 -2.36
N ALA A 222 -13.97 13.26 -2.20
CA ALA A 222 -12.51 13.30 -2.01
C ALA A 222 -12.06 12.55 -0.74
N VAL A 223 -12.90 12.52 0.31
CA VAL A 223 -12.62 11.75 1.52
C VAL A 223 -12.75 10.25 1.26
N ASP A 224 -13.74 9.84 0.47
CA ASP A 224 -13.93 8.43 0.10
C ASP A 224 -12.85 7.94 -0.87
N GLU A 225 -12.41 8.79 -1.79
CA GLU A 225 -11.21 8.56 -2.61
C GLU A 225 -9.97 8.37 -1.73
N LEU A 226 -9.76 9.25 -0.74
CA LEU A 226 -8.66 9.12 0.22
C LEU A 226 -8.75 7.84 1.06
N LEU A 227 -9.97 7.44 1.46
CA LEU A 227 -10.21 6.18 2.16
C LEU A 227 -9.77 4.98 1.32
N ASN A 228 -10.12 4.97 0.03
CA ASN A 228 -9.71 3.91 -0.89
C ASN A 228 -8.19 3.89 -1.08
N ILE A 229 -7.57 5.06 -1.28
CA ILE A 229 -6.11 5.19 -1.31
C ILE A 229 -5.49 4.61 -0.05
N ALA A 230 -5.98 4.99 1.14
CA ALA A 230 -5.46 4.50 2.41
C ALA A 230 -5.54 2.98 2.55
N LYS A 231 -6.66 2.38 2.10
CA LYS A 231 -6.83 0.92 2.09
C LYS A 231 -5.82 0.25 1.17
N THR A 232 -5.66 0.77 -0.04
CA THR A 232 -4.73 0.25 -1.04
C THR A 232 -3.28 0.35 -0.56
N LEU A 233 -2.88 1.51 -0.03
CA LEU A 233 -1.52 1.73 0.45
C LEU A 233 -1.18 0.87 1.68
N ARG A 234 -2.13 0.71 2.63
CA ARG A 234 -1.92 -0.17 3.80
C ARG A 234 -1.81 -1.65 3.44
N ALA A 235 -2.36 -2.08 2.30
CA ALA A 235 -2.25 -3.46 1.84
C ALA A 235 -0.90 -3.77 1.19
N MET A 236 -0.06 -2.76 0.93
CA MET A 236 1.25 -2.97 0.32
C MET A 236 2.21 -3.70 1.26
N PRO A 237 3.08 -4.55 0.70
CA PRO A 237 4.10 -5.25 1.48
C PRO A 237 5.12 -4.27 2.04
N VAL A 238 5.72 -4.63 3.16
CA VAL A 238 6.70 -3.79 3.83
C VAL A 238 8.09 -4.26 3.45
N VAL A 239 8.78 -3.39 2.74
CA VAL A 239 10.16 -3.59 2.31
C VAL A 239 11.06 -2.75 3.21
N ASP A 240 12.20 -3.32 3.60
CA ASP A 240 13.21 -2.56 4.32
C ASP A 240 14.05 -1.83 3.28
N LEU A 241 14.05 -0.51 3.36
CA LEU A 241 14.64 0.36 2.34
C LEU A 241 16.17 0.45 2.50
N GLU A 242 16.69 0.16 3.69
CA GLU A 242 18.12 0.27 4.00
C GLU A 242 18.85 -1.06 3.95
N THR A 243 18.13 -2.16 4.15
CA THR A 243 18.72 -3.51 4.14
C THR A 243 19.19 -3.88 2.73
N PRO A 244 20.44 -4.36 2.56
CA PRO A 244 20.94 -4.76 1.25
C PRO A 244 20.08 -5.89 0.65
N THR A 245 19.68 -5.70 -0.60
CA THR A 245 18.71 -6.58 -1.28
C THR A 245 19.35 -7.26 -2.49
N LEU A 246 19.33 -8.59 -2.52
CA LEU A 246 19.63 -9.38 -3.71
C LEU A 246 18.42 -9.38 -4.64
N CYS A 247 18.56 -8.74 -5.78
CA CYS A 247 17.53 -8.64 -6.81
C CYS A 247 17.81 -9.65 -7.92
N LEU A 248 16.90 -10.60 -8.13
CA LEU A 248 17.01 -11.55 -9.24
C LEU A 248 16.39 -10.95 -10.48
N VAL A 249 17.18 -10.79 -11.54
CA VAL A 249 16.77 -10.16 -12.81
C VAL A 249 16.97 -11.12 -13.96
N GLY A 250 16.13 -11.03 -15.00
CA GLY A 250 16.23 -11.85 -16.20
C GLY A 250 14.87 -12.04 -16.87
N ALA A 251 14.85 -12.74 -18.00
CA ALA A 251 13.63 -12.99 -18.76
C ALA A 251 12.57 -13.74 -17.93
N PRO A 252 11.27 -13.66 -18.29
CA PRO A 252 10.24 -14.49 -17.67
C PRO A 252 10.60 -15.98 -17.71
N ASN A 253 10.16 -16.78 -16.72
CA ASN A 253 10.30 -18.24 -16.70
C ASN A 253 11.74 -18.84 -16.72
N VAL A 254 12.79 -18.02 -16.56
CA VAL A 254 14.20 -18.50 -16.47
C VAL A 254 14.53 -19.25 -15.16
N GLY A 255 13.62 -19.21 -14.17
CA GLY A 255 13.80 -19.92 -12.88
C GLY A 255 14.12 -19.03 -11.67
N LYS A 256 13.96 -17.70 -11.78
CA LYS A 256 14.19 -16.73 -10.69
C LYS A 256 13.47 -17.09 -9.39
N SER A 257 12.16 -17.31 -9.43
CA SER A 257 11.35 -17.70 -8.27
C SER A 257 11.86 -18.98 -7.58
N SER A 258 12.39 -19.93 -8.35
CA SER A 258 12.96 -21.17 -7.82
C SER A 258 14.29 -20.91 -7.12
N LEU A 259 15.14 -20.04 -7.68
CA LEU A 259 16.39 -19.61 -7.06
C LEU A 259 16.14 -18.84 -5.76
N VAL A 260 15.14 -17.95 -5.70
CA VAL A 260 14.78 -17.25 -4.44
C VAL A 260 14.45 -18.24 -3.32
N ARG A 261 13.68 -19.29 -3.61
CA ARG A 261 13.35 -20.34 -2.62
C ARG A 261 14.58 -21.08 -2.10
N VAL A 262 15.58 -21.30 -2.96
CA VAL A 262 16.81 -22.01 -2.58
C VAL A 262 17.78 -21.12 -1.82
N LEU A 263 17.86 -19.84 -2.18
CA LEU A 263 18.75 -18.86 -1.57
C LEU A 263 18.24 -18.36 -0.21
N SER A 264 16.92 -18.27 -0.05
CA SER A 264 16.29 -17.88 1.21
C SER A 264 16.57 -18.89 2.32
N THR A 265 16.92 -18.40 3.51
CA THR A 265 17.13 -19.24 4.70
C THR A 265 15.81 -19.83 5.20
N GLY A 266 14.72 -19.06 5.10
CA GLY A 266 13.38 -19.45 5.48
C GLY A 266 12.44 -19.61 4.28
N LYS A 267 11.16 -19.88 4.56
CA LYS A 267 10.11 -19.91 3.52
C LYS A 267 9.88 -18.49 2.99
N PRO A 268 10.07 -18.21 1.69
CA PRO A 268 9.80 -16.87 1.15
C PRO A 268 8.34 -16.48 1.31
N GLU A 269 8.11 -15.21 1.58
CA GLU A 269 6.80 -14.58 1.66
C GLU A 269 6.32 -14.15 0.28
N ILE A 270 4.99 -14.14 0.09
CA ILE A 270 4.36 -13.65 -1.13
C ILE A 270 3.86 -12.23 -0.88
N CYS A 271 4.55 -11.26 -1.45
CA CYS A 271 4.27 -9.84 -1.34
C CYS A 271 3.24 -9.42 -2.40
N ASN A 272 2.02 -9.12 -1.97
CA ASN A 272 0.93 -8.73 -2.87
C ASN A 272 0.96 -7.23 -3.13
N TYR A 273 1.34 -6.83 -4.33
CA TYR A 273 1.26 -5.44 -4.77
C TYR A 273 -0.10 -5.20 -5.45
N PRO A 274 -0.83 -4.10 -5.16
CA PRO A 274 -2.19 -3.91 -5.66
C PRO A 274 -2.34 -3.89 -7.19
N PHE A 275 -1.28 -3.51 -7.92
CA PHE A 275 -1.25 -3.51 -9.39
C PHE A 275 -0.76 -4.83 -10.00
N THR A 276 -0.62 -5.88 -9.18
CA THR A 276 -0.08 -7.18 -9.61
C THR A 276 -1.11 -8.28 -9.47
N THR A 277 -1.24 -9.12 -10.50
CA THR A 277 -2.15 -10.28 -10.47
C THR A 277 -1.56 -11.46 -9.70
N ARG A 278 -0.23 -11.52 -9.59
CA ARG A 278 0.52 -12.51 -8.82
C ARG A 278 1.45 -11.76 -7.89
N GLY A 279 1.46 -12.15 -6.61
CA GLY A 279 2.39 -11.59 -5.66
C GLY A 279 3.85 -11.92 -6.01
N ILE A 280 4.75 -11.08 -5.54
CA ILE A 280 6.19 -11.18 -5.72
C ILE A 280 6.78 -11.97 -4.56
N LEU A 281 7.69 -12.90 -4.84
CA LEU A 281 8.35 -13.66 -3.78
C LEU A 281 9.46 -12.83 -3.17
N MET A 282 9.39 -12.59 -1.86
CA MET A 282 10.47 -11.99 -1.08
C MET A 282 10.91 -12.98 0.00
N GLY A 283 12.19 -13.24 0.05
CA GLY A 283 12.83 -14.06 1.06
C GLY A 283 13.83 -13.28 1.88
N HIS A 284 14.34 -13.93 2.91
CA HIS A 284 15.37 -13.38 3.77
C HIS A 284 16.56 -14.34 3.85
N ILE A 285 17.76 -13.77 3.86
CA ILE A 285 19.01 -14.52 4.00
C ILE A 285 19.66 -14.03 5.29
N ASN A 286 19.79 -14.91 6.27
CA ASN A 286 20.41 -14.59 7.56
C ASN A 286 21.83 -15.19 7.58
N LEU A 287 22.84 -14.34 7.69
CA LEU A 287 24.25 -14.72 7.66
C LEU A 287 25.02 -13.97 8.74
N SER A 288 25.69 -14.68 9.64
CA SER A 288 26.63 -14.08 10.61
C SER A 288 26.07 -12.85 11.33
N TYR A 289 24.82 -12.94 11.81
CA TYR A 289 24.07 -11.87 12.48
C TYR A 289 23.69 -10.66 11.61
N GLN A 290 23.85 -10.76 10.29
CA GLN A 290 23.36 -9.79 9.32
C GLN A 290 22.18 -10.39 8.55
N ASN A 291 21.17 -9.56 8.34
CA ASN A 291 19.98 -9.92 7.57
C ASN A 291 20.07 -9.26 6.21
N PHE A 292 19.76 -10.04 5.17
CA PHE A 292 19.68 -9.57 3.80
C PHE A 292 18.31 -9.91 3.23
N GLN A 293 17.87 -9.14 2.26
CA GLN A 293 16.64 -9.43 1.52
C GLN A 293 16.98 -10.10 0.19
N VAL A 294 16.14 -11.01 -0.26
CA VAL A 294 16.21 -11.57 -1.61
C VAL A 294 14.85 -11.44 -2.26
N THR A 295 14.78 -10.82 -3.42
CA THR A 295 13.51 -10.53 -4.09
C THR A 295 13.49 -11.11 -5.49
N ASP A 296 12.39 -11.79 -5.81
CA ASP A 296 12.08 -12.31 -7.13
C ASP A 296 11.43 -11.20 -7.95
N THR A 297 12.19 -10.51 -8.77
CA THR A 297 11.58 -9.46 -9.58
C THR A 297 10.83 -10.05 -10.77
N PRO A 298 9.69 -9.44 -11.17
CA PRO A 298 9.04 -9.79 -12.42
C PRO A 298 10.03 -9.77 -13.58
N GLY A 299 9.90 -10.74 -14.49
CA GLY A 299 10.80 -10.84 -15.64
C GLY A 299 10.69 -9.63 -16.55
N ILE A 300 11.83 -9.18 -17.06
CA ILE A 300 11.92 -8.04 -17.97
C ILE A 300 11.94 -8.55 -19.42
N LEU A 301 11.25 -7.83 -20.30
CA LEU A 301 11.25 -8.10 -21.74
C LEU A 301 11.96 -6.96 -22.48
N ARG A 302 12.45 -7.24 -23.69
CA ARG A 302 13.10 -6.26 -24.55
C ARG A 302 12.05 -5.35 -25.18
N ARG A 303 11.83 -4.16 -24.61
CA ARG A 303 10.91 -3.13 -25.09
C ARG A 303 11.26 -1.76 -24.49
N CYS A 304 10.76 -0.69 -25.12
CA CYS A 304 10.93 0.68 -24.64
C CYS A 304 10.32 0.86 -23.24
N ASP A 305 10.93 1.73 -22.42
CA ASP A 305 10.52 1.97 -21.02
C ASP A 305 9.05 2.44 -20.89
N GLU A 306 8.56 3.20 -21.88
CA GLU A 306 7.19 3.70 -21.93
C GLU A 306 6.17 2.56 -22.05
N ASP A 307 6.49 1.55 -22.88
CA ASP A 307 5.66 0.37 -23.18
C ASP A 307 5.78 -0.74 -22.12
N ARG A 308 6.56 -0.51 -21.07
CA ARG A 308 6.72 -1.49 -19.98
C ARG A 308 5.49 -1.53 -19.09
N ASN A 309 5.11 -2.75 -18.73
CA ASN A 309 4.04 -3.00 -17.78
C ASN A 309 4.46 -2.57 -16.36
N ASN A 310 3.50 -2.35 -15.47
CA ASN A 310 3.77 -1.95 -14.07
C ASN A 310 4.68 -2.93 -13.32
N LEU A 311 4.63 -4.22 -13.66
CA LEU A 311 5.52 -5.26 -13.12
C LEU A 311 6.99 -5.03 -13.50
N GLU A 312 7.25 -4.67 -14.76
CA GLU A 312 8.61 -4.41 -15.24
C GLU A 312 9.12 -3.07 -14.69
N LYS A 313 8.24 -2.06 -14.60
CA LYS A 313 8.55 -0.77 -13.96
C LYS A 313 8.86 -0.93 -12.48
N LEU A 314 8.19 -1.85 -11.78
CA LEU A 314 8.53 -2.20 -10.40
C LEU A 314 9.94 -2.79 -10.29
N THR A 315 10.33 -3.71 -11.19
CA THR A 315 11.70 -4.24 -11.23
C THR A 315 12.73 -3.12 -11.41
N LEU A 316 12.46 -2.19 -12.33
CA LEU A 316 13.33 -1.02 -12.53
C LEU A 316 13.39 -0.12 -11.28
N ALA A 317 12.26 0.09 -10.60
CA ALA A 317 12.21 0.88 -9.37
C ALA A 317 13.05 0.24 -8.24
N VAL A 318 13.00 -1.08 -8.10
CA VAL A 318 13.85 -1.84 -7.16
C VAL A 318 15.33 -1.61 -7.47
N LEU A 319 15.74 -1.81 -8.73
CA LEU A 319 17.13 -1.65 -9.16
C LEU A 319 17.64 -0.20 -9.06
N THR A 320 16.76 0.79 -9.25
CA THR A 320 17.16 2.20 -9.26
C THR A 320 17.24 2.79 -7.86
N HIS A 321 16.35 2.38 -6.96
CA HIS A 321 16.13 3.08 -5.71
C HIS A 321 16.53 2.30 -4.46
N LEU A 322 16.61 0.97 -4.51
CA LEU A 322 17.01 0.18 -3.36
C LEU A 322 18.52 -0.12 -3.40
N PRO A 323 19.16 -0.36 -2.24
CA PRO A 323 20.55 -0.79 -2.17
C PRO A 323 20.68 -2.23 -2.67
N THR A 324 20.71 -2.40 -3.99
CA THR A 324 20.60 -3.72 -4.62
C THR A 324 21.93 -4.31 -5.04
N ALA A 325 21.94 -5.62 -5.04
CA ALA A 325 22.92 -6.45 -5.73
C ALA A 325 22.19 -7.27 -6.78
N VAL A 326 22.74 -7.38 -7.98
CA VAL A 326 22.01 -7.99 -9.10
C VAL A 326 22.49 -9.42 -9.32
N LEU A 327 21.56 -10.37 -9.23
CA LEU A 327 21.76 -11.73 -9.71
C LEU A 327 21.05 -11.86 -11.05
N TYR A 328 21.80 -11.83 -12.15
CA TYR A 328 21.19 -11.97 -13.47
C TYR A 328 21.11 -13.43 -13.87
N VAL A 329 19.90 -13.87 -14.22
CA VAL A 329 19.59 -15.27 -14.52
C VAL A 329 19.35 -15.42 -16.01
N HIS A 330 20.25 -16.18 -16.65
CA HIS A 330 20.21 -16.54 -18.06
C HIS A 330 19.59 -17.92 -18.23
N ASP A 331 18.85 -18.12 -19.32
CA ASP A 331 18.37 -19.43 -19.73
C ASP A 331 18.78 -19.71 -21.19
N LEU A 332 19.81 -20.53 -21.36
CA LEU A 332 20.32 -20.93 -22.68
C LEU A 332 19.59 -22.15 -23.26
N SER A 333 18.68 -22.77 -22.51
CA SER A 333 17.91 -23.94 -22.97
C SER A 333 16.82 -23.56 -23.98
N GLY A 334 16.40 -22.30 -23.99
CA GLY A 334 15.33 -21.83 -24.86
C GLY A 334 13.90 -22.06 -24.35
N GLU A 335 13.72 -22.74 -23.21
CA GLU A 335 12.40 -23.03 -22.64
C GLU A 335 11.69 -21.82 -22.03
N CYS A 336 12.42 -20.72 -21.75
CA CYS A 336 11.84 -19.52 -21.15
C CYS A 336 10.89 -18.74 -22.09
N GLY A 337 10.88 -19.08 -23.38
CA GLY A 337 10.07 -18.39 -24.41
C GLY A 337 10.71 -17.13 -24.97
N MET A 338 11.97 -16.83 -24.62
CA MET A 338 12.78 -15.75 -25.18
C MET A 338 14.07 -16.32 -25.78
N SER A 339 14.42 -15.86 -26.98
CA SER A 339 15.65 -16.30 -27.65
C SER A 339 16.89 -15.92 -26.81
N PRO A 340 17.96 -16.74 -26.80
CA PRO A 340 19.23 -16.36 -26.18
C PRO A 340 19.77 -15.03 -26.71
N SER A 341 19.49 -14.70 -27.98
CA SER A 341 19.91 -13.44 -28.59
C SER A 341 19.22 -12.22 -27.99
N ASP A 342 17.90 -12.28 -27.80
CA ASP A 342 17.17 -11.21 -27.14
C ASP A 342 17.57 -11.08 -25.66
N GLN A 343 17.81 -12.21 -24.99
CA GLN A 343 18.34 -12.21 -23.62
C GLN A 343 19.70 -11.52 -23.52
N PHE A 344 20.58 -11.72 -24.51
CA PHE A 344 21.90 -11.09 -24.56
C PHE A 344 21.80 -9.57 -24.74
N VAL A 345 20.93 -9.12 -25.63
CA VAL A 345 20.73 -7.68 -25.85
C VAL A 345 20.14 -7.01 -24.61
N LEU A 346 19.12 -7.63 -24.01
CA LEU A 346 18.53 -7.16 -22.74
C LEU A 346 19.55 -7.13 -21.61
N TYR A 347 20.40 -8.15 -21.53
CA TYR A 347 21.48 -8.24 -20.55
C TYR A 347 22.47 -7.09 -20.70
N LYS A 348 22.92 -6.81 -21.92
CA LYS A 348 23.82 -5.68 -22.21
C LYS A 348 23.20 -4.34 -21.81
N GLU A 349 21.95 -4.10 -22.20
CA GLU A 349 21.19 -2.90 -21.85
C GLU A 349 21.12 -2.70 -20.32
N MET A 350 20.77 -3.76 -19.58
CA MET A 350 20.64 -3.69 -18.12
C MET A 350 21.99 -3.51 -17.42
N ARG A 351 23.03 -4.19 -17.90
CA ARG A 351 24.38 -4.10 -17.35
C ARG A 351 25.00 -2.72 -17.58
N GLU A 352 24.71 -2.09 -18.72
CA GLU A 352 25.11 -0.71 -19.00
C GLU A 352 24.34 0.29 -18.12
N ARG A 353 23.01 0.17 -18.07
CA ARG A 353 22.13 1.05 -17.29
C ARG A 353 22.44 1.02 -15.79
N PHE A 354 22.74 -0.16 -15.25
CA PHE A 354 23.02 -0.37 -13.83
C PHE A 354 24.47 -0.80 -13.58
N SER A 355 25.41 -0.21 -14.31
CA SER A 355 26.86 -0.47 -14.21
C SER A 355 27.43 -0.18 -12.82
N SER A 356 26.78 0.69 -12.04
CA SER A 356 27.15 0.97 -10.66
C SER A 356 26.92 -0.20 -9.71
N HIS A 357 26.06 -1.17 -10.05
CA HIS A 357 25.71 -2.29 -9.17
C HIS A 357 26.76 -3.40 -9.22
N ILE A 358 26.78 -4.27 -8.20
CA ILE A 358 27.57 -5.50 -8.24
C ILE A 358 26.69 -6.58 -8.87
N TRP A 359 27.24 -7.22 -9.90
CA TRP A 359 26.56 -8.23 -10.70
C TRP A 359 27.13 -9.62 -10.44
N LEU A 360 26.25 -10.61 -10.43
CA LEU A 360 26.60 -12.03 -10.48
C LEU A 360 25.72 -12.71 -11.52
N ASP A 361 26.36 -13.32 -12.52
CA ASP A 361 25.67 -13.96 -13.62
C ASP A 361 25.50 -15.46 -13.37
N VAL A 362 24.30 -15.97 -13.64
CA VAL A 362 23.93 -17.37 -13.42
C VAL A 362 23.24 -17.92 -14.66
N VAL A 363 23.74 -19.04 -15.18
CA VAL A 363 23.05 -19.82 -16.21
C VAL A 363 22.20 -20.88 -15.52
N SER A 364 20.89 -20.66 -15.54
CA SER A 364 19.88 -21.57 -15.01
C SER A 364 19.62 -22.73 -15.97
N LYS A 365 18.97 -23.79 -15.45
CA LYS A 365 18.60 -25.00 -16.21
C LYS A 365 19.77 -25.64 -16.94
N CYS A 366 20.97 -25.58 -16.35
CA CYS A 366 22.19 -26.12 -16.98
C CYS A 366 22.07 -27.63 -17.29
N ASP A 367 21.16 -28.33 -16.63
CA ASP A 367 20.87 -29.74 -16.86
C ASP A 367 20.24 -30.05 -18.22
N LEU A 368 19.70 -29.05 -18.91
CA LEU A 368 19.10 -29.14 -20.24
C LEU A 368 20.09 -28.74 -21.36
N LEU A 369 21.28 -28.26 -21.00
CA LEU A 369 22.32 -27.89 -21.95
C LEU A 369 23.00 -29.17 -22.45
N GLN A 370 22.37 -29.90 -23.36
CA GLN A 370 22.98 -31.05 -24.04
C GLN A 370 23.09 -30.85 -25.55
N ALA A 371 24.35 -30.74 -25.98
CA ALA A 371 24.98 -31.03 -27.28
C ALA A 371 24.54 -30.35 -28.59
N SER A 372 23.48 -29.56 -28.67
CA SER A 372 23.29 -28.66 -29.82
C SER A 372 22.68 -27.31 -29.41
N PRO A 373 23.22 -26.18 -29.92
CA PRO A 373 22.56 -24.90 -29.70
C PRO A 373 21.17 -24.95 -30.33
N VAL A 374 20.14 -24.66 -29.54
CA VAL A 374 18.78 -24.51 -30.05
C VAL A 374 18.79 -23.34 -31.03
N ILE A 375 18.62 -23.63 -32.32
CA ILE A 375 18.55 -22.61 -33.37
C ILE A 375 17.11 -22.07 -33.38
N PHE A 376 16.91 -20.81 -32.98
CA PHE A 376 15.61 -20.16 -33.10
C PHE A 376 15.42 -19.62 -34.51
N THR A 377 14.20 -19.74 -35.06
CA THR A 377 13.86 -19.25 -36.41
C THR A 377 13.97 -17.73 -36.56
N THR A 378 13.98 -16.99 -35.44
CA THR A 378 14.14 -15.53 -35.38
C THR A 378 15.57 -15.07 -35.12
N ASP A 379 16.51 -16.00 -34.93
CA ASP A 379 17.92 -15.63 -34.81
C ASP A 379 18.45 -15.30 -36.19
N ASP A 380 18.67 -14.01 -36.48
CA ASP A 380 19.44 -13.61 -37.65
C ASP A 380 20.77 -14.36 -37.64
N CYS A 381 21.00 -15.19 -38.66
CA CYS A 381 22.22 -15.95 -38.88
C CYS A 381 23.43 -15.07 -39.25
N ASN A 382 23.39 -13.77 -38.93
CA ASN A 382 24.51 -12.86 -39.16
C ASN A 382 25.63 -13.24 -38.19
N ALA A 383 26.54 -14.06 -38.69
CA ALA A 383 27.67 -14.68 -38.02
C ALA A 383 28.76 -13.70 -37.55
N ASP A 384 28.49 -12.39 -37.57
CA ASP A 384 29.52 -11.36 -37.38
C ASP A 384 29.73 -10.96 -35.91
N ASN A 385 28.83 -11.35 -34.99
CA ASN A 385 28.99 -11.04 -33.57
C ASN A 385 29.53 -12.25 -32.78
N PHE A 386 30.85 -12.37 -32.73
CA PHE A 386 31.56 -13.44 -32.01
C PHE A 386 31.15 -13.55 -30.53
N GLU A 387 30.82 -12.44 -29.88
CA GLU A 387 30.33 -12.44 -28.49
C GLU A 387 28.98 -13.13 -28.35
N LEU A 388 28.08 -12.94 -29.31
CA LEU A 388 26.77 -13.57 -29.30
C LEU A 388 26.89 -15.09 -29.46
N VAL A 389 27.78 -15.54 -30.33
CA VAL A 389 28.08 -16.97 -30.53
C VAL A 389 28.66 -17.60 -29.26
N ARG A 390 29.55 -16.89 -28.55
CA ARG A 390 30.06 -17.32 -27.25
C ARG A 390 28.97 -17.39 -26.19
N TYR A 391 28.16 -16.33 -26.09
CA TYR A 391 27.06 -16.25 -25.14
C TYR A 391 26.06 -17.40 -25.32
N ARG A 392 25.71 -17.74 -26.57
CA ARG A 392 24.82 -18.88 -26.86
C ARG A 392 25.36 -20.23 -26.37
N LYS A 393 26.68 -20.39 -26.29
CA LYS A 393 27.32 -21.65 -25.90
C LYS A 393 27.56 -21.77 -24.40
N ILE A 394 28.06 -20.71 -23.77
CA ILE A 394 28.61 -20.75 -22.40
C ILE A 394 27.94 -19.71 -21.50
N GLY A 395 27.19 -18.76 -22.06
CA GLY A 395 26.70 -17.58 -21.33
C GLY A 395 27.78 -16.50 -21.20
N PRO A 396 27.60 -15.52 -20.32
CA PRO A 396 28.62 -14.50 -20.07
C PRO A 396 29.83 -15.09 -19.32
N ASP A 397 31.00 -14.50 -19.55
CA ASP A 397 32.25 -14.96 -18.96
C ASP A 397 32.19 -14.90 -17.42
N GLY A 398 32.48 -16.04 -16.78
CA GLY A 398 32.43 -16.17 -15.32
C GLY A 398 31.04 -16.49 -14.74
N ALA A 399 30.04 -16.78 -15.58
CA ALA A 399 28.72 -17.20 -15.11
C ALA A 399 28.75 -18.57 -14.42
N LEU A 400 27.93 -18.71 -13.38
CA LEU A 400 27.77 -19.97 -12.67
C LEU A 400 26.68 -20.83 -13.31
N ASN A 401 26.99 -22.10 -13.60
CA ASN A 401 26.02 -23.06 -14.14
C ASN A 401 25.23 -23.70 -13.00
N VAL A 402 23.92 -23.49 -12.99
CA VAL A 402 23.05 -23.91 -11.89
C VAL A 402 21.83 -24.67 -12.41
N SER A 403 21.50 -25.76 -11.72
CA SER A 403 20.23 -26.47 -11.90
C SER A 403 19.56 -26.67 -10.55
N VAL A 404 18.41 -26.05 -10.36
CA VAL A 404 17.58 -26.26 -9.15
C VAL A 404 17.01 -27.68 -9.14
N LYS A 405 16.68 -28.25 -10.31
CA LYS A 405 16.06 -29.58 -10.42
C LYS A 405 17.03 -30.71 -10.09
N LYS A 406 18.29 -30.61 -10.53
CA LYS A 406 19.35 -31.59 -10.25
C LYS A 406 20.27 -31.19 -9.10
N GLU A 407 19.98 -30.08 -8.42
CA GLU A 407 20.79 -29.50 -7.34
C GLU A 407 22.26 -29.22 -7.70
N ILE A 408 22.54 -28.94 -8.97
CA ILE A 408 23.90 -28.68 -9.49
C ILE A 408 24.26 -27.20 -9.26
N GLY A 409 25.46 -26.94 -8.76
CA GLY A 409 26.03 -25.59 -8.63
C GLY A 409 25.43 -24.73 -7.50
N LEU A 410 24.47 -25.26 -6.73
CA LEU A 410 23.75 -24.48 -5.70
C LEU A 410 24.62 -24.05 -4.52
N GLN A 411 25.56 -24.89 -4.09
CA GLN A 411 26.45 -24.57 -2.96
C GLN A 411 27.45 -23.46 -3.34
N GLU A 412 28.02 -23.54 -4.54
CA GLU A 412 28.89 -22.50 -5.07
C GLU A 412 28.13 -21.18 -5.26
N LEU A 413 26.92 -21.24 -5.81
CA LEU A 413 26.04 -20.08 -5.94
C LEU A 413 25.80 -19.40 -4.58
N LYS A 414 25.43 -20.16 -3.55
CA LYS A 414 25.20 -19.63 -2.19
C LYS A 414 26.45 -18.90 -1.68
N LYS A 415 27.63 -19.52 -1.80
CA LYS A 415 28.89 -18.92 -1.36
C LYS A 415 29.17 -17.59 -2.09
N ARG A 416 29.03 -17.55 -3.41
CA ARG A 416 29.27 -16.34 -4.22
C ARG A 416 28.25 -15.24 -3.93
N VAL A 417 26.99 -15.60 -3.74
CA VAL A 417 25.94 -14.66 -3.31
C VAL A 417 26.29 -14.06 -1.93
N TYR A 418 26.85 -14.84 -1.02
CA TYR A 418 27.23 -14.35 0.30
C TYR A 418 28.38 -13.35 0.21
N GLU A 419 29.43 -13.66 -0.55
CA GLU A 419 30.55 -12.74 -0.82
C GLU A 419 30.06 -11.42 -1.43
N LEU A 420 29.13 -11.51 -2.38
CA LEU A 420 28.51 -10.35 -3.03
C LEU A 420 27.68 -9.51 -2.06
N LEU A 421 26.86 -10.12 -1.20
CA LEU A 421 26.03 -9.42 -0.22
C LEU A 421 26.88 -8.72 0.85
N VAL A 422 27.95 -9.37 1.31
CA VAL A 422 28.92 -8.77 2.25
C VAL A 422 29.58 -7.55 1.61
N SER A 423 30.08 -7.67 0.37
CA SER A 423 30.68 -6.56 -0.37
C SER A 423 29.72 -5.37 -0.53
N GLN A 424 28.45 -5.65 -0.81
CA GLN A 424 27.42 -4.61 -0.88
C GLN A 424 27.16 -3.94 0.46
N SER A 425 27.08 -4.72 1.54
CA SER A 425 26.91 -4.17 2.89
C SER A 425 28.05 -3.21 3.26
N GLU A 426 29.30 -3.55 2.90
CA GLU A 426 30.45 -2.70 3.12
C GLU A 426 30.41 -1.42 2.29
N ARG A 427 29.97 -1.53 1.03
CA ARG A 427 29.79 -0.38 0.15
C ARG A 427 28.77 0.61 0.71
N ILE A 428 27.63 0.11 1.19
CA ILE A 428 26.57 0.92 1.80
C ILE A 428 27.09 1.60 3.08
N ARG A 429 27.81 0.88 3.95
CA ARG A 429 28.44 1.46 5.15
C ARG A 429 29.41 2.59 4.81
N LYS A 430 30.23 2.41 3.77
CA LYS A 430 31.17 3.45 3.29
C LYS A 430 30.45 4.68 2.75
N GLN A 431 29.33 4.51 2.05
CA GLN A 431 28.53 5.64 1.54
C GLN A 431 27.90 6.44 2.69
N LYS A 432 27.28 5.77 3.66
CA LYS A 432 26.72 6.43 4.85
C LYS A 432 27.76 7.24 5.62
N SER A 433 28.97 6.67 5.83
CA SER A 433 30.05 7.40 6.52
C SER A 433 30.54 8.65 5.79
N LYS A 434 30.39 8.72 4.45
CA LYS A 434 30.75 9.91 3.67
C LYS A 434 29.68 11.00 3.75
N GLU A 435 28.40 10.60 3.79
CA GLU A 435 27.29 11.54 3.92
C GLU A 435 27.28 12.20 5.31
N GLU A 436 27.47 11.41 6.37
CA GLU A 436 27.56 11.92 7.75
C GLU A 436 28.78 12.83 7.96
N GLY A 437 29.91 12.56 7.30
CA GLY A 437 31.10 13.42 7.37
C GLY A 437 30.94 14.79 6.68
N LEU A 438 30.06 14.87 5.67
CA LEU A 438 29.74 16.11 4.96
C LEU A 438 28.77 16.99 5.75
N GLU A 439 27.81 16.40 6.47
CA GLU A 439 26.86 17.14 7.31
C GLU A 439 27.52 17.78 8.55
N VAL A 440 28.63 17.22 9.06
CA VAL A 440 29.37 17.77 10.22
C VAL A 440 30.32 18.91 9.82
N SER A 441 30.58 19.10 8.52
CA SER A 441 31.52 20.10 8.00
C SER A 441 30.85 21.38 7.45
N ILE A 442 29.51 21.49 7.59
CA ILE A 442 28.68 22.64 7.22
C ILE A 442 28.07 23.21 8.50
#